data_AF-A0A953PAE3-F1
#
_entry.id   AF-A0A953PAE3-F1
#
_cell.length_a   1.000
_cell.length_b   1.000
_cell.length_c   1.000
_cell.angle_alpha   90.00
_cell.angle_beta   90.00
_cell.angle_gamma   90.00
#
_symmetry.space_group_name_H-M   'P 1'
#
loop_
_entity.id
_entity.type
_entity.pdbx_description
1 polymer ?
#
loop_
_entity_poly.entity_id
_entity_poly.type
_entity_poly.pdbx_seq_one_letter_code
_entity_poly.pdbx_strand_id
1 'polypeptide(L)'
;MGKAGVAAILLAVLAATAAAAPGQVLKGSAQPMRSPAAKRTVTPEMEARFARSKAVLQPSVKTWIEQQARIEGQKAAPDVAGIESAIRGRFGNCPTGGAAPRSKAVAVEAGGPAPSAGGNQQPGCLGGADIADLAFLVMMEASKDAQSDLQKIMDGVKTQTAAKQKLREEVDRAHKDIAAAIAANNKAPANAPCNIPACRSAAEAATQLTAMTAQSKRPLRYSMPNQLSYAQVEQELDKMKKDLDSLSEMGETESLRLQMAMDRMSKFMATLSNIMKKMSDTSSAMIQNLK
;
A
#
# COMPACT_ATOMS: atom_id res chain seq x y z
N MET A 1 43.23 28.43 -24.22
CA MET A 1 43.02 26.99 -23.95
C MET A 1 42.20 26.85 -22.67
N GLY A 2 41.12 26.06 -22.68
CA GLY A 2 40.57 25.46 -21.45
C GLY A 2 39.26 26.02 -20.86
N LYS A 3 38.13 25.96 -21.59
CA LYS A 3 36.77 25.88 -20.99
C LYS A 3 35.75 25.02 -21.78
N ALA A 4 36.19 24.28 -22.81
CA ALA A 4 35.29 23.51 -23.68
C ALA A 4 35.14 22.02 -23.28
N GLY A 5 35.77 21.55 -22.20
CA GLY A 5 35.90 20.11 -21.90
C GLY A 5 34.84 19.50 -20.98
N VAL A 6 34.01 20.30 -20.29
CA VAL A 6 33.16 19.76 -19.20
C VAL A 6 31.71 19.51 -19.64
N ALA A 7 31.27 20.06 -20.78
CA ALA A 7 29.91 19.86 -21.28
C ALA A 7 29.69 18.51 -22.00
N ALA A 8 30.75 17.78 -22.35
CA ALA A 8 30.64 16.54 -23.12
C ALA A 8 30.48 15.26 -22.27
N ILE A 9 30.74 15.32 -20.95
CA ILE A 9 30.71 14.13 -20.08
C ILE A 9 29.32 13.91 -19.44
N LEU A 10 28.49 14.95 -19.35
CA LEU A 10 27.13 14.83 -18.81
C LEU A 10 26.08 14.30 -19.81
N LEU A 11 26.43 14.18 -21.10
CA LEU A 11 25.52 13.62 -22.12
C LEU A 11 25.66 12.11 -22.34
N ALA A 12 26.66 11.45 -21.72
CA ALA A 12 26.92 10.02 -21.95
C ALA A 12 26.24 9.08 -20.93
N VAL A 13 25.62 9.61 -19.86
CA VAL A 13 24.99 8.78 -18.80
C VAL A 13 23.48 8.59 -19.00
N LEU A 14 22.85 9.27 -19.97
CA LEU A 14 21.41 9.15 -20.24
C LEU A 14 21.03 8.15 -21.35
N ALA A 15 21.98 7.42 -21.94
CA ALA A 15 21.74 6.57 -23.11
C ALA A 15 21.78 5.04 -22.86
N ALA A 16 21.60 4.58 -21.62
CA ALA A 16 21.81 3.16 -21.30
C ALA A 16 20.79 2.53 -20.33
N THR A 17 19.48 2.66 -20.57
CA THR A 17 18.46 1.78 -19.96
C THR A 17 17.20 1.67 -20.82
N ALA A 18 17.31 1.13 -22.04
CA ALA A 18 16.15 0.71 -22.81
C ALA A 18 16.45 -0.54 -23.65
N ALA A 19 16.89 -1.62 -22.98
CA ALA A 19 16.81 -2.96 -23.54
C ALA A 19 15.67 -3.70 -22.81
N ALA A 20 14.43 -3.41 -23.22
CA ALA A 20 13.27 -4.19 -22.83
C ALA A 20 13.38 -5.57 -23.50
N ALA A 21 13.65 -6.60 -22.70
CA ALA A 21 13.60 -7.98 -23.15
C ALA A 21 12.18 -8.29 -23.67
N PRO A 22 12.04 -9.06 -24.77
CA PRO A 22 10.73 -9.52 -25.23
C PRO A 22 10.09 -10.37 -24.13
N GLY A 23 8.91 -9.92 -23.70
CA GLY A 23 8.13 -10.54 -22.62
C GLY A 23 7.91 -12.02 -22.88
N GLN A 24 8.45 -12.85 -21.98
CA GLN A 24 7.94 -14.21 -21.84
C GLN A 24 6.50 -14.12 -21.37
N VAL A 25 5.59 -14.47 -22.27
CA VAL A 25 4.19 -14.74 -21.98
C VAL A 25 4.18 -15.91 -21.00
N LEU A 26 4.13 -15.59 -19.70
CA LEU A 26 3.78 -16.56 -18.67
C LEU A 26 2.42 -17.11 -19.05
N LYS A 27 2.40 -18.37 -19.49
CA LYS A 27 1.20 -19.19 -19.63
C LYS A 27 0.54 -19.23 -18.25
N GLY A 28 -0.36 -18.29 -18.02
CA GLY A 28 -1.23 -18.27 -16.85
C GLY A 28 -2.05 -19.55 -16.90
N SER A 29 -1.64 -20.54 -16.10
CA SER A 29 -2.50 -21.66 -15.76
C SER A 29 -3.78 -21.07 -15.20
N ALA A 30 -4.86 -21.18 -15.96
CA ALA A 30 -6.19 -20.78 -15.55
C ALA A 30 -6.52 -21.51 -14.25
N GLN A 31 -6.33 -20.84 -13.12
CA GLN A 31 -6.83 -21.37 -11.86
C GLN A 31 -8.36 -21.41 -12.00
N PRO A 32 -9.00 -22.56 -11.75
CA PRO A 32 -10.45 -22.66 -11.79
C PRO A 32 -11.02 -21.60 -10.85
N MET A 33 -11.97 -20.80 -11.35
CA MET A 33 -12.65 -19.77 -10.56
C MET A 33 -13.15 -20.41 -9.26
N ARG A 34 -12.50 -20.08 -8.13
CA ARG A 34 -12.87 -20.57 -6.81
C ARG A 34 -14.32 -20.21 -6.56
N SER A 35 -15.12 -21.22 -6.24
CA SER A 35 -16.51 -21.05 -5.85
C SER A 35 -16.63 -19.96 -4.76
N PRO A 36 -17.66 -19.11 -4.82
CA PRO A 36 -17.85 -18.03 -3.85
C PRO A 36 -17.85 -18.62 -2.44
N ALA A 37 -16.97 -18.09 -1.58
CA ALA A 37 -16.84 -18.54 -0.20
C ALA A 37 -18.23 -18.53 0.47
N ALA A 38 -18.59 -19.65 1.10
CA ALA A 38 -19.84 -19.76 1.82
C ALA A 38 -19.94 -18.61 2.84
N LYS A 39 -20.95 -17.76 2.69
CA LYS A 39 -21.20 -16.64 3.59
C LYS A 39 -21.36 -17.22 5.00
N ARG A 40 -20.45 -16.90 5.92
CA ARG A 40 -20.63 -17.24 7.33
C ARG A 40 -21.95 -16.64 7.80
N THR A 41 -22.90 -17.49 8.17
CA THR A 41 -24.17 -17.07 8.76
C THR A 41 -23.90 -16.43 10.10
N VAL A 42 -24.18 -15.14 10.20
CA VAL A 42 -24.16 -14.41 11.47
C VAL A 42 -25.28 -14.98 12.33
N THR A 43 -24.94 -15.57 13.48
CA THR A 43 -25.95 -16.07 14.42
C THR A 43 -26.78 -14.91 14.96
N PRO A 44 -28.08 -15.08 15.25
CA PRO A 44 -28.95 -14.03 15.79
C PRO A 44 -28.39 -13.37 17.07
N GLU A 45 -27.67 -14.14 17.88
CA GLU A 45 -27.05 -13.63 19.11
C GLU A 45 -25.95 -12.60 18.84
N MET A 46 -25.09 -12.84 17.84
CA MET A 46 -24.05 -11.89 17.43
C MET A 46 -24.65 -10.60 16.91
N GLU A 47 -25.75 -10.69 16.14
CA GLU A 47 -26.46 -9.53 15.62
C GLU A 47 -27.09 -8.70 16.75
N ALA A 48 -27.69 -9.36 17.75
CA ALA A 48 -28.23 -8.70 18.94
C ALA A 48 -27.13 -8.01 19.78
N ARG A 49 -25.96 -8.65 19.96
CA ARG A 49 -24.81 -8.05 20.64
C ARG A 49 -24.29 -6.83 19.88
N PHE A 50 -24.15 -6.95 18.56
CA PHE A 50 -23.72 -5.85 17.71
C PHE A 50 -24.71 -4.67 17.75
N ALA A 51 -26.02 -4.94 17.68
CA ALA A 51 -27.05 -3.90 17.76
C ALA A 51 -26.99 -3.13 19.10
N ARG A 52 -26.82 -3.83 20.23
CA ARG A 52 -26.63 -3.21 21.55
C ARG A 52 -25.38 -2.33 21.60
N SER A 53 -24.25 -2.84 21.13
CA SER A 53 -23.00 -2.06 21.07
C SER A 53 -23.13 -0.85 20.15
N LYS A 54 -23.74 -1.02 18.96
CA LYS A 54 -23.96 0.05 17.99
C LYS A 54 -24.85 1.15 18.57
N ALA A 55 -25.87 0.83 19.37
CA ALA A 55 -26.78 1.82 19.95
C ALA A 55 -26.04 2.90 20.78
N VAL A 56 -25.05 2.49 21.56
CA VAL A 56 -24.29 3.35 22.51
C VAL A 56 -23.24 4.23 21.81
N LEU A 57 -22.87 3.91 20.57
CA LEU A 57 -21.84 4.67 19.85
C LEU A 57 -22.33 6.06 19.42
N GLN A 58 -21.42 7.03 19.49
CA GLN A 58 -21.66 8.37 18.94
C GLN A 58 -21.90 8.30 17.42
N PRO A 59 -22.69 9.23 16.84
CA PRO A 59 -23.01 9.24 15.41
C PRO A 59 -21.78 9.23 14.48
N SER A 60 -20.71 9.94 14.83
CA SER A 60 -19.46 9.97 14.07
C SER A 60 -18.73 8.62 14.03
N VAL A 61 -18.81 7.85 15.12
CA VAL A 61 -18.21 6.50 15.18
C VAL A 61 -19.05 5.52 14.37
N LYS A 62 -20.38 5.65 14.38
CA LYS A 62 -21.29 4.83 13.57
C LYS A 62 -20.99 4.96 12.07
N THR A 63 -20.88 6.19 11.58
CA THR A 63 -20.57 6.45 10.16
C THR A 63 -19.18 5.94 9.79
N TRP A 64 -18.19 6.07 10.68
CA TRP A 64 -16.86 5.50 10.46
C TRP A 64 -16.87 3.96 10.38
N ILE A 65 -17.57 3.27 11.29
CA ILE A 65 -17.71 1.80 11.26
C ILE A 65 -18.39 1.34 9.98
N GLU A 66 -19.46 2.00 9.55
CA GLU A 66 -20.16 1.66 8.30
C GLU A 66 -19.27 1.88 7.07
N GLN A 67 -18.49 2.96 7.06
CA GLN A 67 -17.52 3.22 6.01
C GLN A 67 -16.43 2.14 5.98
N GLN A 68 -15.93 1.70 7.14
CA GLN A 68 -14.95 0.63 7.19
C GLN A 68 -15.50 -0.74 6.81
N ALA A 69 -16.71 -1.07 7.24
CA ALA A 69 -17.39 -2.30 6.81
C ALA A 69 -17.54 -2.35 5.28
N ARG A 70 -17.80 -1.20 4.64
CA ARG A 70 -17.87 -1.09 3.18
C ARG A 70 -16.51 -1.27 2.50
N ILE A 71 -15.44 -0.72 3.07
CA ILE A 71 -14.07 -0.89 2.56
C ILE A 71 -13.63 -2.36 2.71
N GLU A 72 -13.82 -2.95 3.88
CA GLU A 72 -13.49 -4.36 4.15
C GLU A 72 -14.33 -5.32 3.29
N GLY A 73 -15.61 -5.00 3.05
CA GLY A 73 -16.47 -5.78 2.16
C GLY A 73 -16.04 -5.76 0.68
N GLN A 74 -15.19 -4.80 0.28
CA GLN A 74 -14.59 -4.77 -1.06
C GLN A 74 -13.27 -5.53 -1.14
N LYS A 75 -12.64 -5.86 -0.01
CA LYS A 75 -11.42 -6.66 0.00
C LYS A 75 -11.75 -8.12 -0.31
N ALA A 76 -10.87 -8.78 -1.06
CA ALA A 76 -11.00 -10.22 -1.27
C ALA A 76 -10.96 -10.92 0.09
N ALA A 77 -11.84 -11.90 0.31
CA ALA A 77 -11.83 -12.66 1.54
C ALA A 77 -10.43 -13.26 1.76
N PRO A 78 -9.85 -13.15 2.97
CA PRO A 78 -8.55 -13.72 3.26
C PRO A 78 -8.58 -15.22 2.95
N ASP A 79 -7.48 -15.75 2.38
CA ASP A 79 -7.38 -17.16 2.01
C ASP A 79 -7.26 -18.04 3.26
N VAL A 80 -8.39 -18.26 3.92
CA VAL A 80 -8.46 -19.01 5.18
C VAL A 80 -7.87 -20.41 5.00
N ALA A 81 -8.11 -21.05 3.84
CA ALA A 81 -7.55 -22.36 3.54
C ALA A 81 -6.02 -22.33 3.41
N GLY A 82 -5.47 -21.29 2.76
CA GLY A 82 -4.03 -21.05 2.69
C GLY A 82 -3.42 -20.86 4.07
N ILE A 83 -4.02 -20.01 4.90
CA ILE A 83 -3.59 -19.77 6.28
C ILE A 83 -3.67 -21.05 7.12
N GLU A 84 -4.77 -21.80 7.01
CA GLU A 84 -4.96 -23.04 7.75
C GLU A 84 -3.98 -24.13 7.32
N SER A 85 -3.67 -24.23 6.02
CA SER A 85 -2.64 -25.14 5.52
C SER A 85 -1.24 -24.76 6.03
N ALA A 86 -0.92 -23.47 6.09
CA ALA A 86 0.35 -22.97 6.62
C ALA A 86 0.47 -23.23 8.13
N ILE A 87 -0.62 -23.05 8.89
CA ILE A 87 -0.69 -23.39 10.31
C ILE A 87 -0.50 -24.90 10.50
N ARG A 88 -1.23 -25.75 9.76
CA ARG A 88 -1.07 -27.21 9.85
C ARG A 88 0.33 -27.67 9.44
N GLY A 89 0.95 -27.04 8.44
CA GLY A 89 2.32 -27.36 8.06
C GLY A 89 3.35 -27.04 9.15
N ARG A 90 3.09 -26.00 9.96
CA ARG A 90 3.99 -25.57 11.05
C ARG A 90 3.72 -26.31 12.37
N PHE A 91 2.46 -26.61 12.68
CA PHE A 91 2.02 -27.11 13.99
C PHE A 91 1.43 -28.52 13.95
N GLY A 92 1.13 -29.07 12.78
CA GLY A 92 0.39 -30.33 12.61
C GLY A 92 1.15 -31.59 13.01
N ASN A 93 2.48 -31.51 13.18
CA ASN A 93 3.30 -32.64 13.63
C ASN A 93 3.42 -32.76 15.14
N CYS A 94 2.63 -32.00 15.91
CA CYS A 94 2.54 -32.22 17.34
C CYS A 94 1.73 -33.49 17.64
N PRO A 95 2.34 -34.57 18.15
CA PRO A 95 1.60 -35.78 18.50
C PRO A 95 0.57 -35.41 19.56
N THR A 96 -0.69 -35.35 19.13
CA THR A 96 -1.84 -35.10 19.98
C THR A 96 -2.02 -36.30 20.89
N GLY A 97 -1.41 -36.25 22.07
CA GLY A 97 -1.73 -37.12 23.20
C GLY A 97 -1.79 -38.60 22.82
N GLY A 98 -0.65 -39.19 22.47
CA GLY A 98 -0.47 -40.61 22.72
C GLY A 98 -0.68 -40.82 24.21
N ALA A 99 -1.82 -41.44 24.58
CA ALA A 99 -2.20 -41.76 25.94
C ALA A 99 -0.96 -42.21 26.73
N ALA A 100 -0.63 -41.49 27.79
CA ALA A 100 0.46 -41.85 28.68
C ALA A 100 0.31 -43.34 29.04
N PRO A 101 1.26 -44.22 28.69
CA PRO A 101 1.21 -45.59 29.16
C PRO A 101 1.26 -45.51 30.68
N ARG A 102 0.19 -45.99 31.33
CA ARG A 102 0.11 -46.11 32.79
C ARG A 102 1.39 -46.77 33.29
N SER A 103 2.24 -45.98 33.92
CA SER A 103 3.48 -46.42 34.55
C SER A 103 3.14 -47.51 35.57
N LYS A 104 3.48 -48.76 35.25
CA LYS A 104 3.72 -49.74 36.30
C LYS A 104 4.90 -49.21 37.11
N ALA A 105 4.71 -49.12 38.43
CA ALA A 105 5.75 -48.81 39.38
C ALA A 105 6.96 -49.73 39.13
N VAL A 106 8.06 -49.15 38.66
CA VAL A 106 9.37 -49.80 38.66
C VAL A 106 10.13 -49.19 39.82
N ALA A 107 10.51 -50.06 40.74
CA ALA A 107 11.25 -49.75 41.94
C ALA A 107 12.58 -49.06 41.60
N VAL A 108 12.90 -48.08 42.43
CA VAL A 108 14.18 -47.38 42.49
C VAL A 108 15.26 -48.40 42.85
N GLU A 109 16.24 -48.59 41.97
CA GLU A 109 17.56 -49.12 42.36
C GLU A 109 18.64 -48.12 41.91
N ALA A 110 19.50 -47.79 42.85
CA ALA A 110 20.50 -46.75 42.76
C ALA A 110 21.77 -47.26 42.07
N GLY A 111 22.42 -46.40 41.28
CA GLY A 111 23.86 -46.49 41.04
C GLY A 111 24.28 -46.36 39.58
N GLY A 112 24.83 -45.21 39.21
CA GLY A 112 25.70 -45.07 38.03
C GLY A 112 25.64 -43.71 37.34
N PRO A 113 26.74 -42.93 37.29
CA PRO A 113 26.83 -41.75 36.45
C PRO A 113 27.24 -42.14 35.02
N ALA A 114 26.32 -42.00 34.06
CA ALA A 114 26.59 -42.17 32.63
C ALA A 114 26.50 -40.81 31.89
N PRO A 115 27.30 -40.61 30.82
CA PRO A 115 27.62 -39.29 30.29
C PRO A 115 26.52 -38.68 29.43
N SER A 116 26.45 -37.35 29.55
CA SER A 116 25.68 -36.38 28.76
C SER A 116 25.81 -36.60 27.25
N ALA A 117 24.85 -37.31 26.66
CA ALA A 117 24.61 -37.33 25.22
C ALA A 117 23.69 -36.17 24.84
N GLY A 118 24.20 -35.27 23.99
CA GLY A 118 23.49 -34.10 23.48
C GLY A 118 22.21 -34.47 22.76
N GLY A 119 21.08 -34.29 23.44
CA GLY A 119 19.75 -34.39 22.85
C GLY A 119 19.52 -33.22 21.90
N ASN A 120 19.38 -33.53 20.61
CA ASN A 120 18.72 -32.66 19.65
C ASN A 120 17.37 -32.23 20.25
N GLN A 121 17.29 -30.97 20.67
CA GLN A 121 16.05 -30.35 21.13
C GLN A 121 15.13 -30.23 19.92
N GLN A 122 14.38 -31.31 19.68
CA GLN A 122 13.23 -31.31 18.81
C GLN A 122 12.23 -30.32 19.43
N PRO A 123 11.85 -29.23 18.73
CA PRO A 123 11.03 -28.17 19.29
C PRO A 123 9.69 -28.77 19.74
N GLY A 124 9.58 -28.97 21.06
CA GLY A 124 8.47 -29.64 21.71
C GLY A 124 7.22 -28.79 21.64
N CYS A 125 6.09 -29.47 21.44
CA CYS A 125 4.74 -28.92 21.46
C CYS A 125 4.51 -28.01 22.66
N LEU A 126 4.28 -26.74 22.37
CA LEU A 126 4.17 -25.63 23.30
C LEU A 126 2.84 -25.68 24.07
N GLY A 127 2.66 -26.67 24.93
CA GLY A 127 1.54 -26.75 25.86
C GLY A 127 1.52 -25.57 26.85
N GLY A 128 0.94 -24.43 26.46
CA GLY A 128 0.62 -23.31 27.35
C GLY A 128 1.15 -21.93 26.92
N ALA A 129 2.12 -21.84 26.02
CA ALA A 129 2.69 -20.56 25.54
C ALA A 129 1.97 -19.99 24.29
N ASP A 130 1.15 -20.81 23.62
CA ASP A 130 0.83 -20.59 22.20
C ASP A 130 -0.16 -19.48 21.85
N ILE A 131 -1.05 -19.07 22.75
CA ILE A 131 -2.07 -18.06 22.38
C ILE A 131 -1.47 -16.65 22.31
N ALA A 132 -0.58 -16.31 23.25
CA ALA A 132 0.07 -15.01 23.25
C ALA A 132 1.04 -14.87 22.07
N ASP A 133 1.78 -15.94 21.76
CA ASP A 133 2.72 -15.97 20.64
C ASP A 133 1.99 -15.95 19.29
N LEU A 134 0.87 -16.67 19.14
CA LEU A 134 0.00 -16.57 17.95
C LEU A 134 -0.57 -15.16 17.78
N ALA A 135 -1.05 -14.54 18.86
CA ALA A 135 -1.56 -13.17 18.81
C ALA A 135 -0.46 -12.18 18.40
N PHE A 136 0.77 -12.36 18.90
CA PHE A 136 1.91 -11.53 18.53
C PHE A 136 2.28 -11.72 17.05
N LEU A 137 2.31 -12.96 16.56
CA LEU A 137 2.66 -13.29 15.18
C LEU A 137 1.61 -12.73 14.19
N VAL A 138 0.32 -12.83 14.52
CA VAL A 138 -0.76 -12.22 13.74
C VAL A 138 -0.69 -10.70 13.77
N MET A 139 -0.42 -10.08 14.92
CA MET A 139 -0.23 -8.63 15.00
C MET A 139 0.99 -8.17 14.20
N MET A 140 2.07 -8.94 14.19
CA MET A 140 3.29 -8.62 13.45
C MET A 140 3.06 -8.70 11.93
N GLU A 141 2.36 -9.73 11.45
CA GLU A 141 2.02 -9.86 10.02
C GLU A 141 1.07 -8.74 9.59
N ALA A 142 0.02 -8.45 10.39
CA ALA A 142 -0.89 -7.33 10.12
C ALA A 142 -0.17 -5.98 10.10
N SER A 143 0.85 -5.80 10.94
CA SER A 143 1.68 -4.59 10.95
C SER A 143 2.52 -4.45 9.68
N LYS A 144 3.05 -5.57 9.17
CA LYS A 144 3.83 -5.62 7.94
C LYS A 144 2.97 -5.31 6.72
N ASP A 145 1.75 -5.85 6.67
CA ASP A 145 0.78 -5.54 5.62
C ASP A 145 0.38 -4.06 5.64
N ALA A 146 0.10 -3.51 6.83
CA ALA A 146 -0.21 -2.09 6.99
C ALA A 146 0.96 -1.17 6.55
N GLN A 147 2.21 -1.57 6.82
CA GLN A 147 3.39 -0.86 6.33
C GLN A 147 3.51 -0.93 4.80
N SER A 148 3.28 -2.10 4.21
CA SER A 148 3.30 -2.27 2.75
C SER A 148 2.24 -1.41 2.06
N ASP A 149 1.04 -1.36 2.61
CA ASP A 149 -0.05 -0.54 2.08
C ASP A 149 0.25 0.96 2.22
N LEU A 150 0.81 1.39 3.35
CA LEU A 150 1.25 2.78 3.52
C LEU A 150 2.35 3.16 2.53
N GLN A 151 3.31 2.26 2.28
CA GLN A 151 4.36 2.46 1.29
C GLN A 151 3.77 2.62 -0.13
N LYS A 152 2.83 1.75 -0.53
CA LYS A 152 2.14 1.88 -1.83
C LYS A 152 1.38 3.20 -1.95
N ILE A 153 0.73 3.66 -0.89
CA ILE A 153 0.04 4.96 -0.86
C ILE A 153 1.06 6.10 -1.03
N MET A 154 2.20 6.05 -0.33
CA MET A 154 3.26 7.04 -0.46
C MET A 154 3.81 7.11 -1.88
N ASP A 155 4.09 5.96 -2.48
CA ASP A 155 4.61 5.88 -3.85
C ASP A 155 3.58 6.42 -4.84
N GLY A 156 2.30 6.08 -4.66
CA GLY A 156 1.20 6.67 -5.43
C GLY A 156 1.12 8.19 -5.32
N VAL A 157 1.20 8.74 -4.10
CA VAL A 157 1.17 10.20 -3.86
C VAL A 157 2.39 10.89 -4.48
N LYS A 158 3.58 10.28 -4.41
CA LYS A 158 4.80 10.80 -5.04
C LYS A 158 4.67 10.82 -6.56
N THR A 159 4.21 9.72 -7.16
CA THR A 159 3.99 9.65 -8.61
C THR A 159 2.96 10.69 -9.06
N GLN A 160 1.87 10.87 -8.31
CA GLN A 160 0.88 11.91 -8.62
C GLN A 160 1.43 13.32 -8.46
N THR A 161 2.24 13.59 -7.43
CA THR A 161 2.87 14.90 -7.24
C THR A 161 3.86 15.21 -8.36
N ALA A 162 4.70 14.25 -8.75
CA ALA A 162 5.64 14.40 -9.88
C ALA A 162 4.90 14.64 -11.20
N ALA A 163 3.80 13.90 -11.44
CA ALA A 163 2.93 14.12 -12.58
C ALA A 163 2.37 15.55 -12.62
N LYS A 164 1.78 16.01 -11.50
CA LYS A 164 1.24 17.37 -11.37
C LYS A 164 2.29 18.44 -11.65
N GLN A 165 3.50 18.25 -11.12
CA GLN A 165 4.60 19.20 -11.33
C GLN A 165 4.98 19.28 -12.81
N LYS A 166 5.16 18.14 -13.47
CA LYS A 166 5.44 18.08 -14.91
C LYS A 166 4.36 18.78 -15.72
N LEU A 167 3.10 18.61 -15.33
CA LEU A 167 1.95 19.24 -15.97
C LEU A 167 1.91 20.76 -15.80
N ARG A 168 2.22 21.27 -14.61
CA ARG A 168 2.37 22.72 -14.40
C ARG A 168 3.44 23.30 -15.31
N GLU A 169 4.58 22.63 -15.44
CA GLU A 169 5.68 23.05 -16.31
C GLU A 169 5.29 23.02 -17.80
N GLU A 170 4.57 22.00 -18.26
CA GLU A 170 4.08 21.90 -19.64
C GLU A 170 3.01 22.94 -19.96
N VAL A 171 2.06 23.18 -19.05
CA VAL A 171 1.03 24.22 -19.19
C VAL A 171 1.67 25.61 -19.21
N ASP A 172 2.60 25.90 -18.29
CA ASP A 172 3.30 27.19 -18.25
C ASP A 172 4.16 27.42 -19.50
N ARG A 173 4.79 26.36 -20.04
CA ARG A 173 5.52 26.42 -21.31
C ARG A 173 4.57 26.73 -22.47
N ALA A 174 3.47 25.98 -22.60
CA ALA A 174 2.48 26.21 -23.65
C ALA A 174 1.91 27.63 -23.60
N HIS A 175 1.62 28.13 -22.39
CA HIS A 175 1.12 29.49 -22.19
C HIS A 175 2.12 30.56 -22.65
N LYS A 176 3.41 30.41 -22.31
CA LYS A 176 4.48 31.30 -22.76
C LYS A 176 4.68 31.27 -24.27
N ASP A 177 4.65 30.09 -24.88
CA ASP A 177 4.84 29.94 -26.32
C ASP A 177 3.68 30.54 -27.11
N ILE A 178 2.44 30.38 -26.63
CA ILE A 178 1.25 31.00 -27.22
C ILE A 178 1.32 32.53 -27.08
N ALA A 179 1.65 33.03 -25.89
CA ALA A 179 1.80 34.47 -25.67
C ALA A 179 2.87 35.07 -26.60
N ALA A 180 4.01 34.40 -26.76
CA ALA A 180 5.06 34.81 -27.68
C ALA A 180 4.61 34.77 -29.15
N ALA A 181 3.85 33.75 -29.55
CA ALA A 181 3.31 33.65 -30.90
C ALA A 181 2.27 34.72 -31.22
N ILE A 182 1.41 35.08 -30.25
CA ILE A 182 0.45 36.18 -30.38
C ILE A 182 1.20 37.51 -30.53
N ALA A 183 2.21 37.76 -29.68
CA ALA A 183 3.03 38.96 -29.74
C ALA A 183 3.80 39.08 -31.07
N ALA A 184 4.30 37.96 -31.60
CA ALA A 184 5.00 37.94 -32.89
C ALA A 184 4.08 38.20 -34.08
N ASN A 185 2.82 37.74 -34.02
CA ASN A 185 1.94 37.79 -35.19
C ASN A 185 1.03 39.02 -35.28
N ASN A 186 0.80 39.81 -34.22
CA ASN A 186 0.03 41.09 -34.15
C ASN A 186 -1.32 41.21 -34.91
N LYS A 187 -1.75 40.18 -35.66
CA LYS A 187 -2.83 40.17 -36.65
C LYS A 187 -3.46 38.79 -36.83
N ALA A 188 -2.99 37.75 -36.13
CA ALA A 188 -3.65 36.45 -36.19
C ALA A 188 -5.07 36.63 -35.62
N PRO A 189 -6.14 36.41 -36.41
CA PRO A 189 -7.49 36.54 -35.88
C PRO A 189 -7.70 35.48 -34.80
N ALA A 190 -8.42 35.82 -33.73
CA ALA A 190 -8.67 34.93 -32.58
C ALA A 190 -9.24 33.55 -32.99
N ASN A 191 -9.87 33.47 -34.16
CA ASN A 191 -10.48 32.27 -34.73
C ASN A 191 -9.58 31.50 -35.73
N ALA A 192 -8.36 31.95 -36.00
CA ALA A 192 -7.45 31.20 -36.86
C ALA A 192 -7.04 29.87 -36.20
N PRO A 193 -6.93 28.78 -36.97
CA PRO A 193 -6.47 27.50 -36.46
C PRO A 193 -5.02 27.63 -35.93
N CYS A 194 -4.78 27.08 -34.76
CA CYS A 194 -3.47 27.14 -34.13
C CYS A 194 -2.53 26.07 -34.73
N ASN A 195 -1.69 26.48 -35.69
CA ASN A 195 -0.73 25.59 -36.36
C ASN A 195 0.70 25.67 -35.80
N ILE A 196 0.92 26.40 -34.71
CA ILE A 196 2.25 26.47 -34.08
C ILE A 196 2.57 25.18 -33.32
N PRO A 197 3.86 24.80 -33.19
CA PRO A 197 4.29 23.62 -32.45
C PRO A 197 3.74 23.56 -31.02
N ALA A 198 3.60 24.71 -30.36
CA ALA A 198 3.07 24.84 -29.01
C ALA A 198 1.64 24.28 -28.84
N CYS A 199 0.79 24.46 -29.85
CA CYS A 199 -0.59 23.94 -29.80
C CYS A 199 -0.65 22.42 -30.00
N ARG A 200 0.29 21.84 -30.75
CA ARG A 200 0.42 20.37 -30.82
C ARG A 200 0.92 19.79 -29.50
N SER A 201 1.93 20.40 -28.88
CA SER A 201 2.41 19.95 -27.58
C SER A 201 1.36 20.08 -26.48
N ALA A 202 0.49 21.10 -26.54
CA ALA A 202 -0.62 21.23 -25.58
C ALA A 202 -1.65 20.08 -25.73
N ALA A 203 -1.96 19.66 -26.96
CA ALA A 203 -2.84 18.52 -27.19
C ALA A 203 -2.21 17.21 -26.66
N GLU A 204 -0.91 17.00 -26.89
CA GLU A 204 -0.18 15.85 -26.34
C GLU A 204 -0.15 15.87 -24.80
N ALA A 205 0.11 17.03 -24.20
CA ALA A 205 0.09 17.21 -22.75
C ALA A 205 -1.28 16.87 -22.15
N ALA A 206 -2.38 17.27 -22.81
CA ALA A 206 -3.73 16.91 -22.39
C ALA A 206 -3.99 15.40 -22.45
N THR A 207 -3.48 14.70 -23.47
CA THR A 207 -3.60 13.22 -23.54
C THR A 207 -2.78 12.53 -22.45
N GLN A 208 -1.57 13.02 -22.16
CA GLN A 208 -0.75 12.53 -21.05
C GLN A 208 -1.44 12.77 -19.71
N LEU A 209 -2.06 13.93 -19.52
CA LEU A 209 -2.85 14.25 -18.32
C LEU A 209 -3.99 13.26 -18.11
N THR A 210 -4.76 12.96 -19.15
CA THR A 210 -5.83 11.96 -19.07
C THR A 210 -5.28 10.57 -18.75
N ALA A 211 -4.12 10.17 -19.29
CA ALA A 211 -3.50 8.90 -18.96
C ALA A 211 -3.01 8.84 -17.50
N MET A 212 -2.35 9.88 -17.00
CA MET A 212 -1.80 9.93 -15.64
C MET A 212 -2.92 10.05 -14.58
N THR A 213 -4.01 10.74 -14.90
CA THR A 213 -5.14 10.89 -13.99
C THR A 213 -6.14 9.74 -14.09
N ALA A 214 -5.96 8.79 -15.01
CA ALA A 214 -6.86 7.64 -15.18
C ALA A 214 -7.01 6.79 -13.90
N GLN A 215 -5.96 6.73 -13.07
CA GLN A 215 -5.95 6.01 -11.79
C GLN A 215 -6.35 6.87 -10.60
N SER A 216 -6.52 8.18 -10.80
CA SER A 216 -6.94 9.07 -9.73
C SER A 216 -8.42 8.84 -9.39
N LYS A 217 -8.83 9.25 -8.18
CA LYS A 217 -10.22 9.16 -7.74
C LYS A 217 -11.19 9.97 -8.63
N ARG A 218 -10.67 10.95 -9.38
CA ARG A 218 -11.41 11.80 -10.32
C ARG A 218 -10.64 11.91 -11.63
N PRO A 219 -10.81 10.95 -12.55
CA PRO A 219 -10.09 10.98 -13.82
C PRO A 219 -10.51 12.20 -14.64
N LEU A 220 -9.53 13.02 -15.03
CA LEU A 220 -9.77 14.18 -15.87
C LEU A 220 -9.80 13.73 -17.34
N ARG A 221 -10.87 14.06 -18.04
CA ARG A 221 -11.04 13.75 -19.46
C ARG A 221 -11.02 15.03 -20.26
N TYR A 222 -9.93 15.25 -20.98
CA TYR A 222 -9.82 16.34 -21.94
C TYR A 222 -10.03 15.78 -23.34
N SER A 223 -10.99 16.36 -24.08
CA SER A 223 -11.24 16.02 -25.47
C SER A 223 -10.89 17.23 -26.30
N MET A 224 -9.68 17.24 -26.87
CA MET A 224 -9.23 18.31 -27.76
C MET A 224 -9.66 18.00 -29.20
N PRO A 225 -10.41 18.88 -29.88
CA PRO A 225 -10.68 18.73 -31.31
C PRO A 225 -9.40 18.90 -32.14
N ASN A 226 -9.33 18.27 -33.32
CA ASN A 226 -8.13 18.31 -34.18
C ASN A 226 -7.79 19.71 -34.76
N GLN A 227 -8.68 20.70 -34.59
CA GLN A 227 -8.50 22.08 -35.03
C GLN A 227 -8.98 23.03 -33.92
N LEU A 228 -8.11 23.39 -32.98
CA LEU A 228 -8.41 24.46 -32.03
C LEU A 228 -8.01 25.82 -32.61
N SER A 229 -8.86 26.83 -32.38
CA SER A 229 -8.46 28.23 -32.53
C SER A 229 -7.64 28.72 -31.34
N TYR A 230 -6.86 29.78 -31.50
CA TYR A 230 -6.08 30.38 -30.41
C TYR A 230 -6.93 30.71 -29.17
N ALA A 231 -8.12 31.29 -29.38
CA ALA A 231 -9.04 31.59 -28.28
C ALA A 231 -9.53 30.34 -27.54
N GLN A 232 -9.76 29.23 -28.26
CA GLN A 232 -10.16 27.96 -27.64
C GLN A 232 -9.01 27.32 -26.86
N VAL A 233 -7.78 27.39 -27.37
CA VAL A 233 -6.60 26.87 -26.67
C VAL A 233 -6.40 27.61 -25.34
N GLU A 234 -6.52 28.94 -25.34
CA GLU A 234 -6.38 29.74 -24.12
C GLU A 234 -7.45 29.39 -23.08
N GLN A 235 -8.71 29.26 -23.50
CA GLN A 235 -9.79 28.82 -22.61
C GLN A 235 -9.55 27.42 -22.03
N GLU A 236 -9.07 26.47 -22.84
CA GLU A 236 -8.80 25.11 -22.37
C GLU A 236 -7.55 25.06 -21.47
N LEU A 237 -6.53 25.88 -21.73
CA LEU A 237 -5.36 26.04 -20.84
C LEU A 237 -5.75 26.63 -19.49
N ASP A 238 -6.60 27.64 -19.46
CA ASP A 238 -7.13 28.21 -18.22
C ASP A 238 -7.96 27.19 -17.44
N LYS A 239 -8.72 26.35 -18.15
CA LYS A 239 -9.46 25.25 -17.54
C LYS A 239 -8.50 24.18 -16.99
N MET A 240 -7.49 23.76 -17.75
CA MET A 240 -6.45 22.83 -17.28
C MET A 240 -5.72 23.38 -16.06
N LYS A 241 -5.44 24.70 -16.02
CA LYS A 241 -4.82 25.37 -14.88
C LYS A 241 -5.73 25.36 -13.65
N LYS A 242 -7.01 25.70 -13.80
CA LYS A 242 -8.01 25.61 -12.72
C LYS A 242 -8.15 24.17 -12.19
N ASP A 243 -8.16 23.19 -13.08
CA ASP A 243 -8.23 21.77 -12.69
C ASP A 243 -6.94 21.32 -11.97
N LEU A 244 -5.76 21.79 -12.41
CA LEU A 244 -4.49 21.56 -11.71
C LEU A 244 -4.45 22.21 -10.32
N ASP A 245 -5.00 23.41 -10.17
CA ASP A 245 -5.10 24.09 -8.88
C ASP A 245 -6.07 23.36 -7.94
N SER A 246 -7.21 22.88 -8.46
CA SER A 246 -8.11 22.01 -7.68
C SER A 246 -7.45 20.69 -7.27
N LEU A 247 -6.61 20.10 -8.15
CA LEU A 247 -5.80 18.93 -7.81
C LEU A 247 -4.71 19.25 -6.77
N SER A 248 -4.25 20.50 -6.70
CA SER A 248 -3.26 20.95 -5.71
C SER A 248 -3.85 20.93 -4.31
N GLU A 249 -5.03 21.52 -4.14
CA GLU A 249 -5.75 21.52 -2.85
C GLU A 249 -6.03 20.09 -2.38
N MET A 250 -6.35 19.17 -3.30
CA MET A 250 -6.51 17.76 -2.96
C MET A 250 -5.20 17.14 -2.45
N GLY A 251 -4.07 17.48 -3.07
CA GLY A 251 -2.75 17.00 -2.67
C GLY A 251 -2.36 17.42 -1.25
N GLU A 252 -2.73 18.62 -0.81
CA GLU A 252 -2.52 19.07 0.56
C GLU A 252 -3.28 18.22 1.57
N THR A 253 -4.56 17.90 1.28
CA THR A 253 -5.36 17.04 2.16
C THR A 253 -4.84 15.61 2.23
N GLU A 254 -4.30 15.08 1.13
CA GLU A 254 -3.69 13.75 1.08
C GLU A 254 -2.35 13.71 1.81
N SER A 255 -1.53 14.75 1.67
CA SER A 255 -0.30 14.93 2.45
C SER A 255 -0.58 14.98 3.95
N LEU A 256 -1.60 15.74 4.37
CA LEU A 256 -2.02 15.80 5.76
C LEU A 256 -2.54 14.45 6.27
N ARG A 257 -3.32 13.72 5.46
CA ARG A 257 -3.78 12.36 5.81
C ARG A 257 -2.61 11.39 5.94
N LEU A 258 -1.63 11.48 5.05
CA LEU A 258 -0.44 10.66 5.09
C LEU A 258 0.37 10.94 6.36
N GLN A 259 0.55 12.22 6.74
CA GLN A 259 1.22 12.60 7.97
C GLN A 259 0.51 12.04 9.21
N MET A 260 -0.82 12.17 9.29
CA MET A 260 -1.61 11.57 10.38
C MET A 260 -1.52 10.05 10.41
N ALA A 261 -1.46 9.38 9.25
CA ALA A 261 -1.28 7.94 9.16
C ALA A 261 0.10 7.53 9.69
N MET A 262 1.15 8.26 9.32
CA MET A 262 2.51 8.04 9.83
C MET A 262 2.59 8.27 11.34
N ASP A 263 1.92 9.31 11.88
CA ASP A 263 1.88 9.56 13.32
C ASP A 263 1.18 8.43 14.09
N ARG A 264 0.05 7.92 13.56
CA ARG A 264 -0.65 6.77 14.14
C ARG A 264 0.23 5.52 14.12
N MET A 265 0.93 5.28 13.02
CA MET A 265 1.85 4.15 12.88
C MET A 265 3.03 4.27 13.84
N SER A 266 3.61 5.46 14.00
CA SER A 266 4.68 5.74 14.95
C SER A 266 4.25 5.45 16.40
N LYS A 267 3.05 5.92 16.80
CA LYS A 267 2.48 5.63 18.12
C LYS A 267 2.19 4.15 18.35
N PHE A 268 1.72 3.46 17.32
CA PHE A 268 1.49 2.02 17.36
C PHE A 268 2.82 1.26 17.56
N MET A 269 3.86 1.61 16.81
CA MET A 269 5.21 1.05 16.98
C MET A 269 5.82 1.33 18.36
N ALA A 270 5.57 2.52 18.91
CA ALA A 270 5.99 2.85 20.27
C ALA A 270 5.25 2.00 21.31
N THR A 271 3.95 1.74 21.12
CA THR A 271 3.16 0.87 22.01
C THR A 271 3.63 -0.57 21.93
N LEU A 272 3.89 -1.10 20.72
CA LEU A 272 4.48 -2.43 20.53
C LEU A 272 5.84 -2.54 21.23
N SER A 273 6.71 -1.55 21.07
CA SER A 273 8.01 -1.52 21.75
C SER A 273 7.88 -1.56 23.27
N ASN A 274 6.92 -0.82 23.83
CA ASN A 274 6.65 -0.83 25.26
C ASN A 274 6.09 -2.18 25.75
N ILE A 275 5.24 -2.83 24.96
CA ILE A 275 4.72 -4.17 25.28
C ILE A 275 5.86 -5.20 25.24
N MET A 276 6.67 -5.21 24.17
CA MET A 276 7.82 -6.10 24.04
C MET A 276 8.80 -5.93 25.20
N LYS A 277 9.08 -4.68 25.58
CA LYS A 277 9.94 -4.38 26.73
C LYS A 277 9.35 -4.96 28.03
N LYS A 278 8.06 -4.75 28.30
CA LYS A 278 7.41 -5.30 29.49
C LYS A 278 7.39 -6.83 29.51
N MET A 279 7.19 -7.48 28.37
CA MET A 279 7.27 -8.95 28.27
C MET A 279 8.69 -9.45 28.57
N SER A 280 9.70 -8.78 28.02
CA SER A 280 11.12 -9.06 28.30
C SER A 280 11.46 -8.88 29.79
N ASP A 281 11.04 -7.77 30.40
CA ASP A 281 11.28 -7.49 31.82
C ASP A 281 10.59 -8.52 32.73
N THR A 282 9.36 -8.93 32.38
CA THR A 282 8.60 -9.96 33.12
C THR A 282 9.28 -11.33 33.01
N SER A 283 9.78 -11.70 31.83
CA SER A 283 10.52 -12.95 31.63
C SER A 283 11.82 -12.98 32.45
N SER A 284 12.54 -11.86 32.51
CA SER A 284 13.77 -11.71 33.28
C SER A 284 13.50 -11.81 34.79
N ALA A 285 12.42 -11.20 35.27
CA ALA A 285 11.99 -11.29 36.67
C ALA A 285 11.59 -12.73 37.05
N MET A 286 10.92 -13.48 36.16
CA MET A 286 10.61 -14.89 36.41
C MET A 286 11.88 -15.74 36.50
N ILE A 287 12.85 -15.54 35.62
CA ILE A 287 14.14 -16.27 35.65
C ILE A 287 14.91 -15.97 36.94
N GLN A 288 14.87 -14.73 37.43
CA GLN A 288 15.53 -14.36 38.69
C GLN A 288 14.92 -15.06 39.91
N ASN A 289 13.60 -15.29 39.94
CA ASN A 289 12.94 -15.99 41.05
C ASN A 289 13.15 -17.52 41.03
N LEU A 290 13.70 -18.09 39.95
CA LEU A 290 14.00 -19.52 39.84
C LEU A 290 15.43 -19.87 40.30
N LYS A 291 16.24 -18.88 40.69
CA LYS A 291 17.55 -19.09 41.31
C LYS A 291 17.43 -19.06 42.83
#